data_AF-A0A136NE26-F1
#
_entry.id   AF-A0A136NE26-F1
#
_cell.length_a   1.000
_cell.length_b   1.000
_cell.length_c   1.000
_cell.angle_alpha   90.00
_cell.angle_beta   90.00
_cell.angle_gamma   90.00
#
_symmetry.space_group_name_H-M   'P 1'
#
loop_
_entity.id
_entity.type
_entity.pdbx_description
1 polymer ?
#
loop_
_entity_poly.entity_id
_entity_poly.type
_entity_poly.pdbx_seq_one_letter_code
_entity_poly.pdbx_strand_id
1 'polypeptide(L)'
;MMQEILKNYKALFSHELIQATSSVLKESENSISKSFQQATPFLLQSLLLTSSSAQDAIAETIKNSLSSDISLTTLINDVKSQNEDSLILNNGVKFLNKLINNHSEKVYQTLSAVSGIQQNSSEVVLIIASSLLPLFLKQHFANDPKPISSFFDALNKNALAISNGLNPQFQEFYNKNNSNHHQPNTMKEQQSSEGNQTKNKYLFPFIFLMLFLIGIFWWQKGCNHNQTPDPIETNTDTAIVAAEDTAEITNESQSGEANMESMEDVSGMVDSNGNWIVKKGEPTELKLESGVMIQTYSNSLEEQLYHFIIEPSAVVDKNLWFNFDDLYFVSGKSKLVSGYEHQLDNVCEILKSYPKVKILIGAYTDNTGDSVANMKLSLERAKKSI
;
A
#
# COMPACT_ATOMS: atom_id res chain seq x y z
N MET A 1 1.76 -31.83 0.90
CA MET A 1 1.00 -31.10 1.94
C MET A 1 1.20 -29.58 1.89
N MET A 2 2.37 -29.00 2.18
CA MET A 2 2.49 -27.52 2.20
C MET A 2 2.52 -26.86 0.82
N GLN A 3 3.14 -27.48 -0.20
CA GLN A 3 3.01 -27.00 -1.58
C GLN A 3 1.55 -27.01 -2.08
N GLU A 4 0.75 -27.94 -1.58
CA GLU A 4 -0.67 -28.06 -1.90
C GLU A 4 -1.50 -27.01 -1.16
N ILE A 5 -1.22 -26.75 0.12
CA ILE A 5 -1.79 -25.63 0.90
C ILE A 5 -1.51 -24.29 0.19
N LEU A 6 -0.25 -24.05 -0.19
CA LEU A 6 0.16 -22.83 -0.90
C LEU A 6 -0.52 -22.72 -2.26
N LYS A 7 -0.57 -23.83 -3.02
CA LYS A 7 -1.23 -23.86 -4.34
C LYS A 7 -2.72 -23.55 -4.21
N ASN A 8 -3.40 -24.16 -3.26
CA ASN A 8 -4.84 -24.00 -3.06
C ASN A 8 -5.18 -22.60 -2.51
N TYR A 9 -4.36 -22.05 -1.62
CA TYR A 9 -4.52 -20.67 -1.15
C TYR A 9 -4.32 -19.68 -2.30
N LYS A 10 -3.25 -19.86 -3.11
CA LYS A 10 -3.01 -19.02 -4.30
C LYS A 10 -4.14 -19.10 -5.33
N ALA A 11 -4.83 -20.23 -5.42
CA ALA A 11 -5.97 -20.39 -6.33
C ALA A 11 -7.16 -19.49 -5.97
N LEU A 12 -7.23 -18.97 -4.74
CA LEU A 12 -8.25 -18.00 -4.34
C LEU A 12 -8.01 -16.59 -4.92
N PHE A 13 -6.80 -16.28 -5.37
CA PHE A 13 -6.51 -15.06 -6.13
C PHE A 13 -7.00 -15.21 -7.57
N SER A 14 -8.31 -15.40 -7.71
CA SER A 14 -8.97 -15.54 -9.00
C SER A 14 -8.77 -14.30 -9.86
N HIS A 15 -8.85 -14.47 -11.17
CA HIS A 15 -8.81 -13.37 -12.13
C HIS A 15 -9.86 -12.28 -11.80
N GLU A 16 -11.07 -12.68 -11.43
CA GLU A 16 -12.14 -11.75 -11.05
C GLU A 16 -11.80 -10.93 -9.79
N LEU A 17 -11.14 -11.54 -8.80
CA LEU A 17 -10.71 -10.82 -7.61
C LEU A 17 -9.57 -9.83 -7.93
N ILE A 18 -8.62 -10.24 -8.75
CA ILE A 18 -7.52 -9.37 -9.22
C ILE A 18 -8.10 -8.18 -9.98
N GLN A 19 -9.01 -8.42 -10.92
CA GLN A 19 -9.66 -7.39 -11.72
C GLN A 19 -10.50 -6.44 -10.85
N ALA A 20 -11.28 -6.98 -9.90
CA ALA A 20 -12.04 -6.18 -8.95
C ALA A 20 -11.13 -5.25 -8.12
N THR A 21 -10.06 -5.82 -7.57
CA THR A 21 -9.10 -5.09 -6.73
C THR A 21 -8.34 -4.04 -7.54
N SER A 22 -7.89 -4.38 -8.75
CA SER A 22 -7.23 -3.46 -9.70
C SER A 22 -8.12 -2.29 -10.08
N SER A 23 -9.40 -2.55 -10.39
CA SER A 23 -10.37 -1.51 -10.72
C SER A 23 -10.62 -0.54 -9.56
N VAL A 24 -10.74 -1.06 -8.33
CA VAL A 24 -11.01 -0.24 -7.13
C VAL A 24 -9.78 0.58 -6.75
N LEU A 25 -8.60 -0.04 -6.77
CA LEU A 25 -7.35 0.61 -6.34
C LEU A 25 -6.68 1.43 -7.44
N LYS A 26 -7.16 1.36 -8.68
CA LYS A 26 -6.56 1.99 -9.85
C LYS A 26 -5.10 1.59 -10.08
N GLU A 27 -4.77 0.37 -9.72
CA GLU A 27 -3.47 -0.27 -9.92
C GLU A 27 -3.53 -1.22 -11.11
N SER A 28 -2.39 -1.53 -11.73
CA SER A 28 -2.38 -2.54 -12.80
C SER A 28 -2.71 -3.94 -12.26
N GLU A 29 -3.46 -4.74 -13.02
CA GLU A 29 -3.76 -6.14 -12.65
C GLU A 29 -2.50 -6.96 -12.40
N ASN A 30 -1.41 -6.68 -13.13
CA ASN A 30 -0.13 -7.34 -12.95
C ASN A 30 0.50 -7.00 -11.58
N SER A 31 0.48 -5.72 -11.18
CA SER A 31 0.98 -5.28 -9.88
C SER A 31 0.14 -5.85 -8.73
N ILE A 32 -1.19 -5.89 -8.90
CA ILE A 32 -2.10 -6.52 -7.92
C ILE A 32 -1.86 -8.03 -7.81
N SER A 33 -1.76 -8.74 -8.93
CA SER A 33 -1.44 -10.16 -8.94
C SER A 33 -0.11 -10.45 -8.22
N LYS A 34 0.92 -9.66 -8.51
CA LYS A 34 2.22 -9.73 -7.82
C LYS A 34 2.06 -9.49 -6.31
N SER A 35 1.27 -8.50 -5.90
CA SER A 35 1.05 -8.19 -4.50
C SER A 35 0.38 -9.33 -3.72
N PHE A 36 -0.64 -9.98 -4.28
CA PHE A 36 -1.26 -11.17 -3.67
C PHE A 36 -0.27 -12.34 -3.53
N GLN A 37 0.59 -12.53 -4.53
CA GLN A 37 1.63 -13.56 -4.48
C GLN A 37 2.66 -13.30 -3.38
N GLN A 38 3.02 -12.03 -3.14
CA GLN A 38 3.94 -11.63 -2.06
C GLN A 38 3.27 -11.65 -0.68
N ALA A 39 1.99 -11.31 -0.60
CA ALA A 39 1.21 -11.34 0.64
C ALA A 39 1.07 -12.78 1.20
N THR A 40 1.04 -13.79 0.33
CA THR A 40 0.87 -15.20 0.76
C THR A 40 1.94 -15.70 1.73
N PRO A 41 3.23 -15.79 1.36
CA PRO A 41 4.26 -16.26 2.27
C PRO A 41 4.39 -15.33 3.47
N PHE A 42 4.14 -14.02 3.29
CA PHE A 42 4.13 -13.05 4.38
C PHE A 42 3.10 -13.41 5.45
N LEU A 43 1.82 -13.58 5.09
CA LEU A 43 0.74 -13.89 6.04
C LEU A 43 0.93 -15.24 6.72
N LEU A 44 1.45 -16.24 5.99
CA LEU A 44 1.76 -17.55 6.57
C LEU A 44 2.93 -17.46 7.55
N GLN A 45 3.94 -16.65 7.27
CA GLN A 45 5.01 -16.37 8.21
C GLN A 45 4.48 -15.61 9.43
N SER A 46 3.62 -14.60 9.25
CA SER A 46 3.02 -13.88 10.39
C SER A 46 2.26 -14.86 11.27
N LEU A 47 1.45 -15.73 10.67
CA LEU A 47 0.66 -16.72 11.39
C LEU A 47 1.55 -17.71 12.15
N LEU A 48 2.66 -18.16 11.56
CA LEU A 48 3.65 -19.00 12.23
C LEU A 48 4.24 -18.34 13.48
N LEU A 49 4.45 -17.02 13.44
CA LEU A 49 5.04 -16.25 14.53
C LEU A 49 4.04 -15.82 15.61
N THR A 50 2.73 -16.02 15.39
CA THR A 50 1.73 -15.73 16.41
C THR A 50 1.88 -16.62 17.64
N SER A 51 1.65 -16.05 18.83
CA SER A 51 1.67 -16.80 20.10
C SER A 51 0.55 -17.84 20.16
N SER A 52 0.67 -18.86 21.01
CA SER A 52 -0.38 -19.89 21.14
C SER A 52 -1.76 -19.31 21.49
N SER A 53 -1.81 -18.29 22.36
CA SER A 53 -3.07 -17.62 22.70
C SER A 53 -3.66 -16.82 21.52
N ALA A 54 -2.81 -16.24 20.67
CA ALA A 54 -3.25 -15.60 19.44
C ALA A 54 -3.74 -16.62 18.41
N GLN A 55 -3.08 -17.79 18.32
CA GLN A 55 -3.50 -18.90 17.47
C GLN A 55 -4.88 -19.43 17.89
N ASP A 56 -5.16 -19.52 19.19
CA ASP A 56 -6.49 -19.92 19.70
C ASP A 56 -7.57 -18.89 19.30
N ALA A 57 -7.32 -17.60 19.48
CA ALA A 57 -8.25 -16.55 19.10
C ALA A 57 -8.47 -16.48 17.57
N ILE A 58 -7.42 -16.76 16.80
CA ILE A 58 -7.48 -16.92 15.35
C ILE A 58 -8.33 -18.14 14.97
N ALA A 59 -8.13 -19.28 15.64
CA ALA A 59 -8.91 -20.49 15.40
C ALA A 59 -10.40 -20.29 15.70
N GLU A 60 -10.74 -19.54 16.75
CA GLU A 60 -12.12 -19.15 17.05
C GLU A 60 -12.70 -18.25 15.95
N THR A 61 -11.96 -17.24 15.49
CA THR A 61 -12.37 -16.36 14.39
C THR A 61 -12.64 -17.16 13.11
N ILE A 62 -11.76 -18.11 12.80
CA ILE A 62 -11.93 -19.02 11.66
C ILE A 62 -13.19 -19.86 11.86
N LYS A 63 -13.38 -20.49 13.02
CA LYS A 63 -14.56 -21.34 13.31
C LYS A 63 -15.88 -20.59 13.19
N ASN A 64 -15.92 -19.35 13.67
CA ASN A 64 -17.10 -18.49 13.53
C ASN A 64 -17.36 -18.15 12.06
N SER A 65 -16.30 -17.97 11.27
CA SER A 65 -16.38 -17.73 9.81
C SER A 65 -16.72 -19.00 8.99
N LEU A 66 -16.36 -20.19 9.48
CA LEU A 66 -16.77 -21.46 8.87
C LEU A 66 -18.28 -21.67 8.93
N SER A 67 -18.92 -21.12 9.96
CA SER A 67 -20.34 -21.30 10.27
C SER A 67 -21.25 -20.34 9.48
N SER A 68 -20.69 -19.35 8.78
CA SER A 68 -21.41 -18.37 7.97
C SER A 68 -21.31 -18.67 6.47
N ASP A 69 -22.27 -18.18 5.68
CA ASP A 69 -22.31 -18.28 4.21
C ASP A 69 -21.29 -17.37 3.50
N ILE A 70 -20.06 -17.31 4.04
CA ILE A 70 -18.95 -16.60 3.41
C ILE A 70 -18.44 -17.40 2.21
N SER A 71 -18.30 -16.73 1.07
CA SER A 71 -17.81 -17.27 -0.20
C SER A 71 -16.84 -16.29 -0.89
N LEU A 72 -16.11 -16.78 -1.89
CA LEU A 72 -15.25 -15.93 -2.73
C LEU A 72 -16.06 -14.88 -3.51
N THR A 73 -17.27 -15.24 -3.94
CA THR A 73 -18.13 -14.35 -4.71
C THR A 73 -18.64 -13.18 -3.87
N THR A 74 -19.00 -13.42 -2.60
CA THR A 74 -19.37 -12.35 -1.67
C THR A 74 -18.22 -11.38 -1.46
N LEU A 75 -17.00 -11.88 -1.26
CA LEU A 75 -15.81 -11.03 -1.14
C LEU A 75 -15.57 -10.18 -2.38
N ILE A 76 -15.64 -10.77 -3.58
CA ILE A 76 -15.45 -10.04 -4.84
C ILE A 76 -16.49 -8.94 -4.99
N ASN A 77 -17.75 -9.21 -4.66
CA ASN A 77 -18.81 -8.22 -4.72
C ASN A 77 -18.60 -7.09 -3.70
N ASP A 78 -18.20 -7.43 -2.48
CA ASP A 78 -17.89 -6.44 -1.44
C ASP A 78 -16.71 -5.54 -1.84
N VAL A 79 -15.66 -6.11 -2.46
CA VAL A 79 -14.55 -5.33 -3.01
C VAL A 79 -15.04 -4.40 -4.13
N LYS A 80 -15.76 -4.92 -5.14
CA LYS A 80 -16.25 -4.12 -6.28
C LYS A 80 -17.15 -2.97 -5.84
N SER A 81 -18.02 -3.22 -4.87
CA SER A 81 -18.97 -2.23 -4.35
C SER A 81 -18.38 -1.33 -3.27
N GLN A 82 -17.14 -1.58 -2.84
CA GLN A 82 -16.52 -0.92 -1.69
C GLN A 82 -17.44 -0.99 -0.46
N ASN A 83 -18.03 -2.16 -0.21
CA ASN A 83 -19.04 -2.37 0.83
C ASN A 83 -18.43 -2.18 2.23
N GLU A 84 -18.75 -1.07 2.86
CA GLU A 84 -18.25 -0.69 4.18
C GLU A 84 -18.77 -1.58 5.32
N ASP A 85 -19.91 -2.25 5.12
CA ASP A 85 -20.50 -3.17 6.11
C ASP A 85 -20.11 -4.63 5.85
N SER A 86 -19.13 -4.86 4.96
CA SER A 86 -18.67 -6.20 4.59
C SER A 86 -18.13 -6.95 5.81
N LEU A 87 -18.88 -7.96 6.24
CA LEU A 87 -18.47 -8.84 7.34
C LEU A 87 -17.17 -9.59 7.02
N ILE A 88 -16.94 -9.98 5.76
CA ILE A 88 -15.73 -10.71 5.37
C ILE A 88 -14.50 -9.80 5.41
N LEU A 89 -14.59 -8.57 4.88
CA LEU A 89 -13.47 -7.62 4.91
C LEU A 89 -13.17 -7.20 6.36
N ASN A 90 -14.20 -6.96 7.17
CA ASN A 90 -14.06 -6.62 8.59
C ASN A 90 -13.37 -7.74 9.37
N ASN A 91 -13.68 -9.00 9.08
CA ASN A 91 -12.98 -10.13 9.68
C ASN A 91 -11.54 -10.24 9.17
N GLY A 92 -11.29 -9.95 7.89
CA GLY A 92 -9.94 -9.87 7.31
C GLY A 92 -9.06 -8.85 8.02
N VAL A 93 -9.60 -7.68 8.35
CA VAL A 93 -8.86 -6.67 9.11
C VAL A 93 -8.57 -7.11 10.53
N LYS A 94 -9.57 -7.63 11.26
CA LYS A 94 -9.35 -8.18 12.61
C LYS A 94 -8.28 -9.27 12.61
N PHE A 95 -8.27 -10.08 11.55
CA PHE A 95 -7.27 -11.10 11.34
C PHE A 95 -5.89 -10.52 11.10
N LEU A 96 -5.76 -9.59 10.14
CA LEU A 96 -4.51 -8.92 9.80
C LEU A 96 -3.90 -8.24 11.04
N ASN A 97 -4.71 -7.51 11.81
CA ASN A 97 -4.24 -6.82 13.01
C ASN A 97 -3.70 -7.79 14.07
N LYS A 98 -4.32 -8.98 14.23
CA LYS A 98 -3.80 -10.05 15.09
C LYS A 98 -2.49 -10.65 14.56
N LEU A 99 -2.29 -10.68 13.25
CA LEU A 99 -1.09 -11.26 12.63
C LEU A 99 0.13 -10.34 12.73
N ILE A 100 -0.04 -9.05 12.46
CA ILE A 100 1.10 -8.13 12.31
C ILE A 100 1.38 -7.27 13.55
N ASN A 101 0.58 -7.43 14.62
CA ASN A 101 0.80 -6.87 15.96
C ASN A 101 1.27 -5.40 15.95
N ASN A 102 0.54 -4.54 15.24
CA ASN A 102 0.76 -3.09 15.09
C ASN A 102 1.98 -2.63 14.26
N HIS A 103 2.67 -3.50 13.53
CA HIS A 103 3.73 -3.11 12.59
C HIS A 103 3.22 -2.84 11.16
N SER A 104 2.08 -2.16 11.02
CA SER A 104 1.35 -1.99 9.76
C SER A 104 2.14 -1.21 8.70
N GLU A 105 2.65 -0.04 9.04
CA GLU A 105 3.24 0.89 8.07
C GLU A 105 4.46 0.28 7.35
N LYS A 106 5.41 -0.29 8.10
CA LYS A 106 6.61 -0.94 7.52
C LYS A 106 6.24 -2.14 6.65
N VAL A 107 5.22 -2.89 7.03
CA VAL A 107 4.71 -4.04 6.25
C VAL A 107 4.12 -3.56 4.93
N TYR A 108 3.31 -2.50 4.97
CA TYR A 108 2.70 -1.93 3.78
C TYR A 108 3.78 -1.33 2.87
N GLN A 109 4.77 -0.63 3.43
CA GLN A 109 5.90 -0.06 2.68
C GLN A 109 6.69 -1.16 1.97
N THR A 110 6.93 -2.26 2.68
CA THR A 110 7.62 -3.41 2.12
C THR A 110 6.82 -4.02 0.98
N LEU A 111 5.52 -4.26 1.17
CA LEU A 111 4.66 -4.83 0.13
C LEU A 111 4.57 -3.93 -1.11
N SER A 112 4.45 -2.62 -0.89
CA SER A 112 4.45 -1.58 -1.93
C SER A 112 5.74 -1.64 -2.75
N ALA A 113 6.89 -1.60 -2.09
CA ALA A 113 8.20 -1.64 -2.75
C ALA A 113 8.39 -2.92 -3.57
N VAL A 114 8.02 -4.09 -3.03
CA VAL A 114 8.23 -5.37 -3.74
C VAL A 114 7.21 -5.60 -4.86
N SER A 115 6.03 -5.00 -4.78
CA SER A 115 4.93 -5.22 -5.72
C SER A 115 4.76 -4.10 -6.75
N GLY A 116 5.31 -2.92 -6.48
CA GLY A 116 5.22 -1.74 -7.35
C GLY A 116 3.92 -0.97 -7.25
N ILE A 117 3.05 -1.29 -6.28
CA ILE A 117 1.78 -0.59 -6.01
C ILE A 117 1.99 0.59 -5.06
N GLN A 118 0.97 1.39 -4.82
CA GLN A 118 0.94 2.39 -3.73
C GLN A 118 0.87 1.68 -2.37
N GLN A 119 1.33 2.31 -1.30
CA GLN A 119 1.34 1.65 0.01
C GLN A 119 -0.09 1.56 0.61
N ASN A 120 -1.02 2.47 0.27
CA ASN A 120 -2.44 2.32 0.68
C ASN A 120 -3.11 1.15 -0.06
N SER A 121 -2.75 0.97 -1.34
CA SER A 121 -3.14 -0.23 -2.10
C SER A 121 -2.61 -1.50 -1.43
N SER A 122 -1.43 -1.43 -0.80
CA SER A 122 -0.82 -2.56 -0.09
C SER A 122 -1.58 -2.95 1.17
N GLU A 123 -2.10 -1.98 1.92
CA GLU A 123 -2.99 -2.24 3.05
C GLU A 123 -4.24 -2.99 2.59
N VAL A 124 -4.95 -2.47 1.58
CA VAL A 124 -6.18 -3.09 1.07
C VAL A 124 -5.92 -4.50 0.53
N VAL A 125 -4.83 -4.72 -0.20
CA VAL A 125 -4.42 -6.05 -0.66
C VAL A 125 -4.21 -7.00 0.51
N LEU A 126 -3.55 -6.58 1.59
CA LEU A 126 -3.31 -7.42 2.76
C LEU A 126 -4.60 -7.73 3.52
N ILE A 127 -5.56 -6.80 3.56
CA ILE A 127 -6.89 -7.01 4.13
C ILE A 127 -7.65 -8.07 3.32
N ILE A 128 -7.67 -7.92 1.99
CA ILE A 128 -8.32 -8.89 1.08
C ILE A 128 -7.64 -10.26 1.20
N ALA A 129 -6.30 -10.31 1.18
CA ALA A 129 -5.56 -11.55 1.36
C ALA A 129 -5.85 -12.20 2.73
N SER A 130 -5.89 -11.42 3.80
CA SER A 130 -6.23 -11.94 5.15
C SER A 130 -7.66 -12.46 5.22
N SER A 131 -8.59 -11.83 4.50
CA SER A 131 -9.99 -12.28 4.37
C SER A 131 -10.12 -13.64 3.67
N LEU A 132 -9.17 -13.99 2.80
CA LEU A 132 -9.17 -15.26 2.07
C LEU A 132 -8.72 -16.44 2.91
N LEU A 133 -7.98 -16.23 4.01
CA LEU A 133 -7.44 -17.35 4.79
C LEU A 133 -8.54 -18.17 5.50
N PRO A 134 -9.55 -17.57 6.17
CA PRO A 134 -10.69 -18.32 6.68
C PRO A 134 -11.46 -19.06 5.57
N LEU A 135 -11.61 -18.45 4.38
CA LEU A 135 -12.28 -19.07 3.24
C LEU A 135 -11.49 -20.27 2.69
N PHE A 136 -10.18 -20.13 2.59
CA PHE A 136 -9.27 -21.22 2.23
C PHE A 136 -9.42 -22.39 3.19
N LEU A 137 -9.39 -22.12 4.50
CA LEU A 137 -9.51 -23.15 5.52
C LEU A 137 -10.90 -23.80 5.49
N LYS A 138 -11.97 -23.04 5.19
CA LYS A 138 -13.31 -23.60 4.95
C LYS A 138 -13.30 -24.64 3.85
N GLN A 139 -12.71 -24.32 2.70
CA GLN A 139 -12.62 -25.24 1.56
C GLN A 139 -11.71 -26.43 1.86
N HIS A 140 -10.59 -26.21 2.56
CA HIS A 140 -9.63 -27.25 2.89
C HIS A 140 -10.22 -28.28 3.86
N PHE A 141 -10.84 -27.83 4.96
CA PHE A 141 -11.39 -28.71 5.98
C PHE A 141 -12.78 -29.28 5.65
N ALA A 142 -13.50 -28.73 4.66
CA ALA A 142 -14.73 -29.35 4.16
C ALA A 142 -14.47 -30.74 3.55
N ASN A 143 -13.31 -30.94 2.95
CA ASN A 143 -12.94 -32.20 2.28
C ASN A 143 -12.21 -33.19 3.22
N ASP A 144 -11.62 -32.70 4.31
CA ASP A 144 -10.90 -33.50 5.31
C ASP A 144 -11.09 -32.85 6.69
N PRO A 145 -12.17 -33.20 7.43
CA PRO A 145 -12.56 -32.52 8.66
C PRO A 145 -11.58 -32.85 9.79
N LYS A 146 -10.49 -32.08 9.84
CA LYS A 146 -9.49 -32.11 10.89
C LYS A 146 -9.60 -30.88 11.79
N PRO A 147 -9.12 -30.97 13.05
CA PRO A 147 -9.04 -29.81 13.92
C PRO A 147 -8.16 -28.70 13.31
N ILE A 148 -8.49 -27.43 13.56
CA ILE A 148 -7.70 -26.28 13.10
C ILE A 148 -6.23 -26.36 13.59
N SER A 149 -5.97 -26.98 14.75
CA SER A 149 -4.61 -27.22 15.24
C SER A 149 -3.73 -28.00 14.26
N SER A 150 -4.33 -28.90 13.45
CA SER A 150 -3.59 -29.64 12.43
C SER A 150 -3.04 -28.74 11.31
N PHE A 151 -3.70 -27.60 11.05
CA PHE A 151 -3.17 -26.60 10.13
C PHE A 151 -1.97 -25.87 10.73
N PHE A 152 -2.04 -25.49 12.02
CA PHE A 152 -0.88 -24.93 12.72
C PHE A 152 0.29 -25.92 12.81
N ASP A 153 0.04 -27.19 13.06
CA ASP A 153 1.06 -28.25 13.00
C ASP A 153 1.69 -28.34 11.61
N ALA A 154 0.86 -28.24 10.56
CA ALA A 154 1.34 -28.25 9.19
C ALA A 154 2.19 -27.00 8.88
N LEU A 155 1.83 -25.81 9.36
CA LEU A 155 2.65 -24.61 9.23
C LEU A 155 3.99 -24.77 9.92
N ASN A 156 3.98 -25.20 11.19
CA ASN A 156 5.19 -25.41 11.99
C ASN A 156 6.17 -26.41 11.34
N LYS A 157 5.66 -27.55 10.85
CA LYS A 157 6.47 -28.55 10.11
C LYS A 157 7.12 -27.99 8.84
N ASN A 158 6.62 -26.88 8.33
CA ASN A 158 6.99 -26.29 7.05
C ASN A 158 7.58 -24.88 7.19
N ALA A 159 7.93 -24.47 8.42
CA ALA A 159 8.43 -23.14 8.76
C ALA A 159 9.57 -22.66 7.85
N LEU A 160 10.59 -23.51 7.63
CA LEU A 160 11.75 -23.16 6.80
C LEU A 160 11.37 -22.80 5.36
N ALA A 161 10.47 -23.57 4.76
CA ALA A 161 10.07 -23.35 3.38
C ALA A 161 9.05 -22.20 3.23
N ILE A 162 8.29 -21.87 4.29
CA ILE A 162 7.52 -20.62 4.36
C ILE A 162 8.47 -19.42 4.39
N SER A 163 9.46 -19.44 5.30
CA SER A 163 10.45 -18.38 5.44
C SER A 163 11.26 -18.17 4.15
N ASN A 164 11.68 -19.25 3.49
CA ASN A 164 12.40 -19.17 2.21
C ASN A 164 11.52 -18.68 1.05
N GLY A 165 10.21 -18.78 1.17
CA GLY A 165 9.25 -18.27 0.18
C GLY A 165 9.03 -16.77 0.28
N LEU A 166 9.50 -16.11 1.34
CA LEU A 166 9.43 -14.66 1.49
C LEU A 166 10.39 -13.97 0.54
N ASN A 167 9.97 -12.82 0.04
CA ASN A 167 10.90 -11.89 -0.60
C ASN A 167 11.95 -11.39 0.42
N PRO A 168 13.21 -11.13 0.00
CA PRO A 168 14.29 -10.71 0.90
C PRO A 168 13.95 -9.51 1.81
N GLN A 169 13.21 -8.53 1.32
CA GLN A 169 12.80 -7.36 2.13
C GLN A 169 11.84 -7.77 3.27
N PHE A 170 10.94 -8.74 3.03
CA PHE A 170 10.14 -9.31 4.10
C PHE A 170 10.94 -10.18 5.06
N GLN A 171 11.96 -10.91 4.58
CA GLN A 171 12.85 -11.67 5.46
C GLN A 171 13.60 -10.73 6.41
N GLU A 172 14.11 -9.61 5.90
CA GLU A 172 14.77 -8.59 6.70
C GLU A 172 13.83 -7.99 7.75
N PHE A 173 12.60 -7.64 7.36
CA PHE A 173 11.55 -7.18 8.29
C PHE A 173 11.38 -8.15 9.47
N TYR A 174 11.24 -9.46 9.19
CA TYR A 174 11.07 -10.44 10.26
C TYR A 174 12.34 -10.66 11.09
N ASN A 175 13.52 -10.68 10.47
CA ASN A 175 14.78 -10.88 11.20
C ASN A 175 15.05 -9.73 12.20
N LYS A 176 14.80 -8.49 11.78
CA LYS A 176 14.99 -7.30 12.62
C LYS A 176 13.99 -7.28 13.79
N ASN A 177 12.75 -7.69 13.55
CA ASN A 177 11.69 -7.62 14.55
C ASN A 177 11.65 -8.86 15.49
N ASN A 178 12.18 -10.01 15.07
CA ASN A 178 12.20 -11.24 15.89
C ASN A 178 13.47 -11.43 16.73
N SER A 179 14.36 -10.43 16.78
CA SER A 179 15.62 -10.51 17.54
C SER A 179 15.45 -10.66 19.07
N ASN A 180 14.22 -10.78 19.58
CA ASN A 180 13.91 -11.03 20.99
C ASN A 180 13.22 -12.38 21.30
N HIS A 181 13.11 -13.32 20.36
CA HIS A 181 12.56 -14.65 20.67
C HIS A 181 13.38 -15.83 20.10
N HIS A 182 14.05 -16.51 21.03
CA HIS A 182 14.51 -17.91 21.00
C HIS A 182 15.10 -18.42 19.68
N GLN A 183 16.44 -18.44 19.64
CA GLN A 183 17.17 -19.48 18.94
C GLN A 183 16.55 -20.86 19.28
N PRO A 184 16.30 -21.74 18.30
CA PRO A 184 16.12 -23.15 18.60
C PRO A 184 17.41 -23.65 19.24
N ASN A 185 17.29 -24.27 20.41
CA ASN A 185 18.38 -24.96 21.10
C ASN A 185 19.02 -25.99 20.16
N THR A 186 20.11 -25.62 19.49
CA THR A 186 21.06 -26.58 18.94
C THR A 186 22.05 -26.92 20.05
N MET A 187 21.91 -28.14 20.56
CA MET A 187 22.89 -28.76 21.44
C MET A 187 24.27 -28.66 20.79
N LYS A 188 25.26 -28.23 21.58
CA LYS A 188 26.68 -28.24 21.21
C LYS A 188 27.10 -29.63 20.76
N GLU A 189 27.61 -29.73 19.54
CA GLU A 189 28.58 -30.76 19.21
C GLU A 189 29.83 -30.07 18.64
N GLN A 190 30.92 -30.17 19.40
CA GLN A 190 32.24 -29.75 19.00
C GLN A 190 32.70 -30.60 17.82
N GLN A 191 33.17 -29.98 16.74
CA GLN A 191 34.39 -30.45 16.09
C GLN A 191 35.11 -29.32 15.35
N SER A 192 36.42 -29.36 15.55
CA SER A 192 37.44 -28.38 15.17
C SER A 192 38.04 -28.64 13.79
N SER A 193 38.45 -27.52 13.16
CA SER A 193 39.70 -27.30 12.42
C SER A 193 39.60 -26.99 10.91
N GLU A 194 40.17 -25.81 10.61
CA GLU A 194 40.99 -25.39 9.45
C GLU A 194 40.40 -25.15 8.05
N GLY A 195 40.70 -23.95 7.51
CA GLY A 195 41.27 -23.86 6.17
C GLY A 195 40.74 -22.80 5.19
N ASN A 196 41.29 -21.58 5.29
CA ASN A 196 41.59 -20.63 4.20
C ASN A 196 40.50 -19.86 3.42
N GLN A 197 40.58 -18.53 3.61
CA GLN A 197 40.20 -17.49 2.66
C GLN A 197 41.03 -17.58 1.37
N THR A 198 40.41 -17.38 0.21
CA THR A 198 41.03 -16.60 -0.89
C THR A 198 39.98 -15.81 -1.66
N LYS A 199 40.27 -14.51 -1.82
CA LYS A 199 39.56 -13.51 -2.62
C LYS A 199 40.01 -13.63 -4.08
N ASN A 200 39.09 -13.53 -5.05
CA ASN A 200 39.44 -13.16 -6.43
C ASN A 200 38.50 -12.06 -6.93
N LYS A 201 39.10 -10.91 -7.27
CA LYS A 201 38.46 -9.59 -7.51
C LYS A 201 38.42 -9.14 -8.98
N TYR A 202 38.55 -10.04 -9.96
CA TYR A 202 38.74 -9.63 -11.37
C TYR A 202 37.84 -10.32 -12.38
N LEU A 203 36.52 -10.35 -12.14
CA LEU A 203 35.55 -10.78 -13.16
C LEU A 203 34.40 -9.79 -13.41
N PHE A 204 34.46 -8.59 -12.82
CA PHE A 204 33.35 -7.63 -12.84
C PHE A 204 33.33 -6.58 -13.99
N PRO A 205 34.39 -6.31 -14.78
CA PRO A 205 34.28 -5.30 -15.84
C PRO A 205 33.73 -5.82 -17.18
N PHE A 206 33.66 -7.14 -17.42
CA PHE A 206 33.19 -7.68 -18.71
C PHE A 206 31.69 -7.97 -18.77
N ILE A 207 31.02 -8.14 -17.63
CA ILE A 207 29.57 -8.42 -17.56
C ILE A 207 28.74 -7.15 -17.81
N PHE A 208 29.20 -5.99 -17.35
CA PHE A 208 28.51 -4.72 -17.57
C PHE A 208 28.59 -4.23 -19.03
N LEU A 209 29.70 -4.48 -19.72
CA LEU A 209 29.85 -4.11 -21.14
C LEU A 209 28.92 -4.93 -22.06
N MET A 210 28.64 -6.19 -21.70
CA MET A 210 27.72 -7.06 -22.41
C MET A 210 26.25 -6.67 -22.19
N LEU A 211 25.88 -6.28 -20.96
CA LEU A 211 24.53 -5.78 -20.64
C LEU A 211 24.23 -4.41 -21.27
N PHE A 212 25.24 -3.55 -21.39
CA PHE A 212 25.11 -2.24 -22.04
C PHE A 212 24.82 -2.35 -23.56
N LEU A 213 25.44 -3.32 -24.25
CA LEU A 213 25.20 -3.56 -25.68
C LEU A 213 23.82 -4.20 -25.97
N ILE A 214 23.29 -5.00 -25.04
CA ILE A 214 21.95 -5.60 -25.16
C ILE A 214 20.85 -4.55 -24.94
N GLY A 215 21.08 -3.58 -24.05
CA GLY A 215 20.15 -2.48 -23.78
C GLY A 215 19.91 -1.55 -24.98
N ILE A 216 20.95 -1.28 -25.78
CA ILE A 216 20.83 -0.43 -26.98
C ILE A 216 20.05 -1.13 -28.11
N PHE A 217 20.11 -2.47 -28.18
CA PHE A 217 19.40 -3.25 -29.20
C PHE A 217 17.88 -3.30 -28.99
N TRP A 218 17.41 -3.19 -27.74
CA TRP A 218 15.97 -3.16 -27.43
C TRP A 218 15.34 -1.77 -27.52
N TRP A 219 16.13 -0.70 -27.45
CA TRP A 219 15.63 0.67 -27.55
C TRP A 219 15.32 1.09 -29.00
N GLN A 220 15.94 0.47 -30.02
CA GLN A 220 15.72 0.86 -31.43
C GLN A 220 14.53 0.19 -32.15
N LYS A 221 13.70 -0.61 -31.48
CA LYS A 221 12.57 -1.32 -32.14
C LYS A 221 11.16 -0.94 -31.69
N GLY A 222 10.98 0.14 -30.94
CA GLY A 222 9.70 0.48 -30.33
C GLY A 222 8.99 1.75 -30.82
N CYS A 223 8.87 2.00 -32.14
CA CYS A 223 7.93 3.01 -32.67
C CYS A 223 7.24 2.50 -33.95
N ASN A 224 5.93 2.21 -33.88
CA ASN A 224 4.90 2.66 -34.84
C ASN A 224 3.57 1.92 -34.61
N HIS A 225 2.50 2.65 -34.28
CA HIS A 225 1.28 2.61 -35.07
C HIS A 225 0.42 3.88 -34.91
N ASN A 226 -0.19 4.23 -36.02
CA ASN A 226 -0.86 5.49 -36.34
C ASN A 226 -2.27 5.60 -35.75
N GLN A 227 -2.72 6.85 -35.62
CA GLN A 227 -4.02 7.34 -35.18
C GLN A 227 -5.21 6.83 -36.02
N THR A 228 -6.40 6.75 -35.41
CA THR A 228 -7.56 7.62 -35.72
C THR A 228 -8.71 7.45 -34.69
N PRO A 229 -9.59 8.46 -34.51
CA PRO A 229 -10.39 8.70 -33.30
C PRO A 229 -11.89 8.36 -33.44
N ASP A 230 -12.59 8.18 -32.31
CA ASP A 230 -14.03 8.47 -32.05
C ASP A 230 -14.43 7.98 -30.63
N PRO A 231 -15.57 8.39 -30.03
CA PRO A 231 -16.10 9.73 -29.81
C PRO A 231 -16.17 10.08 -28.30
N ILE A 232 -16.53 11.32 -28.02
CA ILE A 232 -16.67 11.94 -26.68
C ILE A 232 -17.81 11.28 -25.88
N GLU A 233 -17.50 10.76 -24.70
CA GLU A 233 -18.46 10.60 -23.59
C GLU A 233 -18.03 11.47 -22.40
N THR A 234 -18.90 12.41 -22.04
CA THR A 234 -18.78 13.26 -20.86
C THR A 234 -19.17 12.47 -19.62
N ASN A 235 -18.18 11.96 -18.88
CA ASN A 235 -18.34 11.55 -17.48
C ASN A 235 -17.18 12.15 -16.68
N THR A 236 -17.51 13.02 -15.72
CA THR A 236 -16.57 13.60 -14.76
C THR A 236 -16.17 12.52 -13.75
N ASP A 237 -15.18 11.69 -14.12
CA ASP A 237 -14.61 10.67 -13.25
C ASP A 237 -13.61 11.29 -12.25
N THR A 238 -14.13 11.79 -11.14
CA THR A 238 -13.30 12.01 -9.94
C THR A 238 -13.14 10.68 -9.22
N ALA A 239 -11.91 10.33 -8.85
CA ALA A 239 -11.68 9.11 -8.09
C ALA A 239 -11.01 9.37 -6.75
N ILE A 240 -11.47 8.59 -5.79
CA ILE A 240 -11.23 8.74 -4.36
C ILE A 240 -10.27 7.62 -3.96
N VAL A 241 -9.19 7.95 -3.26
CA VAL A 241 -8.17 7.01 -2.79
C VAL A 241 -7.87 7.34 -1.32
N ALA A 242 -7.57 6.36 -0.48
CA ALA A 242 -6.94 6.62 0.82
C ALA A 242 -5.45 6.90 0.58
N ALA A 243 -4.88 7.94 1.20
CA ALA A 243 -3.48 8.35 1.01
C ALA A 243 -2.64 8.20 2.30
N GLU A 244 -1.31 8.18 2.14
CA GLU A 244 -0.25 7.68 3.07
C GLU A 244 0.62 8.70 3.86
N ASP A 245 0.76 8.56 5.18
CA ASP A 245 1.64 9.42 5.99
C ASP A 245 3.15 9.06 5.83
N THR A 246 4.00 10.08 5.87
CA THR A 246 5.47 10.02 5.96
C THR A 246 5.93 10.78 7.19
N ALA A 247 6.35 10.07 8.24
CA ALA A 247 7.10 10.68 9.34
C ALA A 247 8.06 9.69 10.03
N GLU A 248 9.38 9.83 9.77
CA GLU A 248 10.38 9.99 10.83
C GLU A 248 11.73 10.47 10.26
N ILE A 249 12.14 11.68 10.68
CA ILE A 249 13.46 12.27 10.44
C ILE A 249 14.43 11.76 11.50
N THR A 250 15.49 11.09 11.09
CA THR A 250 16.72 10.99 11.90
C THR A 250 17.92 11.39 11.06
N ASN A 251 18.56 12.49 11.47
CA ASN A 251 19.79 13.04 10.92
C ASN A 251 20.96 12.03 11.01
N GLU A 252 21.69 11.84 9.90
CA GLU A 252 23.15 11.93 9.86
C GLU A 252 23.68 11.90 8.40
N SER A 253 24.65 12.77 8.14
CA SER A 253 25.17 13.23 6.83
C SER A 253 26.10 12.25 6.11
N GLN A 254 26.03 12.15 4.77
CA GLN A 254 27.00 12.71 3.80
C GLN A 254 26.87 12.17 2.34
N SER A 255 26.68 13.14 1.43
CA SER A 255 27.21 13.34 0.06
C SER A 255 26.96 12.34 -1.09
N GLY A 256 26.29 12.85 -2.14
CA GLY A 256 26.37 12.37 -3.52
C GLY A 256 25.22 12.89 -4.41
N GLU A 257 25.43 14.01 -5.10
CA GLU A 257 24.45 14.79 -5.88
C GLU A 257 23.82 14.06 -7.08
N ALA A 258 22.49 14.10 -7.15
CA ALA A 258 21.71 14.37 -8.36
C ALA A 258 20.39 15.05 -7.95
N ASN A 259 20.15 16.26 -8.48
CA ASN A 259 19.08 17.18 -8.10
C ASN A 259 17.69 16.53 -8.08
N MET A 260 17.18 16.37 -6.88
CA MET A 260 15.77 16.30 -6.55
C MET A 260 15.55 17.46 -5.59
N GLU A 261 14.91 18.54 -6.05
CA GLU A 261 14.45 19.60 -5.15
C GLU A 261 13.47 18.95 -4.17
N SER A 262 13.98 18.69 -2.98
CA SER A 262 13.21 18.28 -1.82
C SER A 262 12.13 19.31 -1.56
N MET A 263 10.87 18.86 -1.40
CA MET A 263 9.86 19.60 -0.66
C MET A 263 10.53 20.18 0.60
N GLU A 264 10.50 21.51 0.72
CA GLU A 264 11.01 22.22 1.90
C GLU A 264 10.34 21.64 3.17
N ASP A 265 11.13 21.59 4.25
CA ASP A 265 10.66 21.31 5.61
C ASP A 265 9.42 22.16 5.91
N VAL A 266 8.24 21.51 6.00
CA VAL A 266 6.95 22.19 6.12
C VAL A 266 6.85 22.80 7.51
N SER A 267 7.35 24.04 7.65
CA SER A 267 7.29 24.80 8.90
C SER A 267 5.83 25.08 9.29
N GLY A 268 5.48 24.96 10.57
CA GLY A 268 4.14 25.18 11.07
C GLY A 268 4.07 25.45 12.57
N MET A 269 2.88 25.77 13.07
CA MET A 269 2.61 26.05 14.48
C MET A 269 1.33 25.33 14.93
N VAL A 270 1.27 24.93 16.20
CA VAL A 270 0.04 24.37 16.79
C VAL A 270 -0.87 25.51 17.25
N ASP A 271 -2.12 25.53 16.81
CA ASP A 271 -3.12 26.52 17.23
C ASP A 271 -3.62 26.27 18.67
N SER A 272 -4.48 27.16 19.18
CA SER A 272 -5.08 27.04 20.52
C SER A 272 -5.94 25.78 20.73
N ASN A 273 -6.29 25.09 19.64
CA ASN A 273 -7.14 23.92 19.62
C ASN A 273 -6.34 22.63 19.42
N GLY A 274 -5.00 22.72 19.33
CA GLY A 274 -4.12 21.58 19.13
C GLY A 274 -3.93 21.17 17.67
N ASN A 275 -4.39 21.94 16.69
CA ASN A 275 -4.22 21.63 15.27
C ASN A 275 -2.88 22.16 14.76
N TRP A 276 -2.19 21.37 13.95
CA TRP A 276 -0.99 21.83 13.23
C TRP A 276 -1.39 22.72 12.06
N ILE A 277 -0.99 23.99 12.10
CA ILE A 277 -1.21 25.00 11.05
C ILE A 277 0.07 25.17 10.25
N VAL A 278 -0.01 24.93 8.95
CA VAL A 278 1.10 25.13 8.02
C VAL A 278 1.43 26.62 7.91
N LYS A 279 2.72 26.96 7.95
CA LYS A 279 3.18 28.32 7.69
C LYS A 279 3.00 28.62 6.20
N LYS A 280 2.08 29.52 5.88
CA LYS A 280 1.84 29.94 4.51
C LYS A 280 3.05 30.71 3.95
N GLY A 281 3.27 30.55 2.65
CA GLY A 281 4.23 31.35 1.90
C GLY A 281 3.79 32.81 1.72
N GLU A 282 4.48 33.54 0.85
CA GLU A 282 4.13 34.92 0.53
C GLU A 282 2.82 34.97 -0.28
N PRO A 283 1.90 35.92 -0.01
CA PRO A 283 0.69 36.09 -0.80
C PRO A 283 1.01 36.30 -2.29
N THR A 284 0.32 35.57 -3.16
CA THR A 284 0.49 35.62 -4.62
C THR A 284 -0.86 35.58 -5.31
N GLU A 285 -0.87 35.85 -6.62
CA GLU A 285 -2.08 35.86 -7.44
C GLU A 285 -1.84 35.08 -8.73
N LEU A 286 -2.75 34.16 -9.07
CA LEU A 286 -2.69 33.36 -10.28
C LEU A 286 -3.79 33.79 -11.24
N LYS A 287 -3.42 33.96 -12.51
CA LYS A 287 -4.35 34.22 -13.60
C LYS A 287 -4.64 32.92 -14.36
N LEU A 288 -5.86 32.41 -14.21
CA LEU A 288 -6.28 31.18 -14.87
C LEU A 288 -6.56 31.42 -16.37
N GLU A 289 -6.57 30.35 -17.16
CA GLU A 289 -6.88 30.41 -18.60
C GLU A 289 -8.31 30.92 -18.87
N SER A 290 -9.22 30.72 -17.91
CA SER A 290 -10.59 31.29 -17.91
C SER A 290 -10.61 32.82 -17.76
N GLY A 291 -9.50 33.44 -17.37
CA GLY A 291 -9.38 34.86 -17.05
C GLY A 291 -9.73 35.22 -15.59
N VAL A 292 -10.14 34.24 -14.78
CA VAL A 292 -10.33 34.40 -13.33
C VAL A 292 -8.99 34.61 -12.65
N MET A 293 -8.95 35.56 -11.71
CA MET A 293 -7.80 35.77 -10.83
C MET A 293 -8.11 35.10 -9.49
N ILE A 294 -7.21 34.25 -9.01
CA ILE A 294 -7.32 33.62 -7.69
C ILE A 294 -6.17 34.09 -6.79
N GLN A 295 -6.48 34.36 -5.53
CA GLN A 295 -5.48 34.71 -4.53
C GLN A 295 -4.99 33.43 -3.86
N THR A 296 -3.69 33.26 -3.71
CA THR A 296 -3.10 32.11 -3.04
C THR A 296 -1.79 32.51 -2.34
N TYR A 297 -0.97 31.54 -1.94
CA TYR A 297 0.33 31.73 -1.31
C TYR A 297 1.41 30.95 -2.06
N SER A 298 2.65 31.43 -1.96
CA SER A 298 3.78 30.70 -2.53
C SER A 298 3.91 29.29 -1.92
N ASN A 299 4.23 28.29 -2.72
CA ASN A 299 4.33 26.87 -2.37
C ASN A 299 3.01 26.21 -1.89
N SER A 300 1.86 26.89 -2.04
CA SER A 300 0.54 26.31 -1.74
C SER A 300 0.13 25.20 -2.71
N LEU A 301 -0.84 24.38 -2.31
CA LEU A 301 -1.54 23.43 -3.20
C LEU A 301 -1.94 24.08 -4.53
N GLU A 302 -2.61 25.23 -4.48
CA GLU A 302 -3.16 25.87 -5.68
C GLU A 302 -2.08 26.34 -6.65
N GLU A 303 -0.98 26.88 -6.13
CA GLU A 303 0.16 27.31 -6.96
C GLU A 303 0.88 26.11 -7.58
N GLN A 304 1.17 25.08 -6.78
CA GLN A 304 1.82 23.86 -7.26
C GLN A 304 0.96 23.15 -8.31
N LEU A 305 -0.33 22.99 -8.04
CA LEU A 305 -1.27 22.35 -8.96
C LEU A 305 -1.41 23.14 -10.26
N TYR A 306 -1.58 24.46 -10.19
CA TYR A 306 -1.67 25.31 -11.37
C TYR A 306 -0.42 25.19 -12.24
N HIS A 307 0.76 25.36 -11.65
CA HIS A 307 2.03 25.28 -12.39
C HIS A 307 2.28 23.89 -12.97
N PHE A 308 1.93 22.83 -12.25
CA PHE A 308 2.02 21.47 -12.76
C PHE A 308 1.13 21.25 -13.99
N ILE A 309 -0.10 21.79 -13.99
CA ILE A 309 -1.04 21.64 -15.11
C ILE A 309 -0.56 22.37 -16.36
N ILE A 310 0.01 23.56 -16.22
CA ILE A 310 0.44 24.38 -17.37
C ILE A 310 1.83 24.05 -17.88
N GLU A 311 2.63 23.28 -17.13
CA GLU A 311 3.98 22.88 -17.49
C GLU A 311 3.94 21.74 -18.54
N PRO A 312 4.33 21.99 -19.81
CA PRO A 312 4.20 21.00 -20.87
C PRO A 312 5.07 19.75 -20.67
N SER A 313 6.12 19.86 -19.86
CA SER A 313 7.03 18.76 -19.54
C SER A 313 6.65 17.99 -18.27
N ALA A 314 5.59 18.37 -17.59
CA ALA A 314 5.13 17.72 -16.37
C ALA A 314 4.77 16.25 -16.61
N VAL A 315 5.31 15.37 -15.77
CA VAL A 315 5.03 13.93 -15.79
C VAL A 315 4.31 13.56 -14.50
N VAL A 316 3.19 12.84 -14.63
CA VAL A 316 2.48 12.29 -13.48
C VAL A 316 3.31 11.15 -12.89
N ASP A 317 3.68 11.29 -11.62
CA ASP A 317 4.31 10.23 -10.83
C ASP A 317 3.35 9.76 -9.72
N LYS A 318 3.42 8.48 -9.35
CA LYS A 318 2.56 7.90 -8.31
C LYS A 318 2.83 8.43 -6.89
N ASN A 319 3.99 9.08 -6.70
CA ASN A 319 4.39 9.69 -5.43
C ASN A 319 4.23 11.23 -5.47
N LEU A 320 3.71 11.79 -6.57
CA LEU A 320 3.44 13.22 -6.67
C LEU A 320 2.12 13.55 -5.99
N TRP A 321 2.19 14.22 -4.83
CA TRP A 321 1.05 14.70 -4.08
C TRP A 321 1.17 16.20 -3.82
N PHE A 322 0.06 16.91 -3.98
CA PHE A 322 -0.11 18.28 -3.52
C PHE A 322 -1.07 18.25 -2.34
N ASN A 323 -0.66 18.80 -1.21
CA ASN A 323 -1.38 18.66 0.06
C ASN A 323 -2.21 19.91 0.36
N PHE A 324 -3.43 19.73 0.85
CA PHE A 324 -4.21 20.85 1.36
C PHE A 324 -3.55 21.46 2.60
N ASP A 325 -3.53 22.78 2.64
CA ASP A 325 -2.91 23.57 3.72
C ASP A 325 -3.93 23.95 4.80
N ASP A 326 -5.21 24.10 4.43
CA ASP A 326 -6.29 24.60 5.29
C ASP A 326 -7.46 23.60 5.46
N LEU A 327 -7.34 22.38 4.92
CA LEU A 327 -8.41 21.38 4.95
C LEU A 327 -8.18 20.37 6.09
N TYR A 328 -8.90 20.60 7.19
CA TYR A 328 -8.79 19.77 8.40
C TYR A 328 -10.10 19.07 8.76
N PHE A 329 -9.99 17.94 9.45
CA PHE A 329 -11.12 17.17 9.95
C PHE A 329 -11.19 17.17 11.48
N VAL A 330 -12.40 17.17 12.03
CA VAL A 330 -12.61 16.88 13.45
C VAL A 330 -12.05 15.49 13.77
N SER A 331 -11.28 15.38 14.85
CA SER A 331 -10.66 14.12 15.29
C SER A 331 -11.68 12.96 15.33
N GLY A 332 -11.29 11.82 14.75
CA GLY A 332 -12.12 10.62 14.61
C GLY A 332 -13.36 10.75 13.72
N LYS A 333 -13.52 11.85 12.98
CA LYS A 333 -14.72 12.12 12.15
C LYS A 333 -14.34 12.61 10.74
N SER A 334 -15.27 12.46 9.80
CA SER A 334 -15.18 13.01 8.44
C SER A 334 -15.77 14.44 8.33
N LYS A 335 -16.05 15.08 9.47
CA LYS A 335 -16.56 16.46 9.49
C LYS A 335 -15.41 17.44 9.33
N LEU A 336 -15.49 18.32 8.34
CA LEU A 336 -14.53 19.42 8.14
C LEU A 336 -14.60 20.47 9.27
N VAL A 337 -13.45 20.99 9.63
CA VAL A 337 -13.29 22.22 10.43
C VAL A 337 -13.40 23.41 9.49
N SER A 338 -14.07 24.49 9.87
CA SER A 338 -14.18 25.72 9.03
C SER A 338 -12.81 26.35 8.77
N GLY A 339 -12.63 27.00 7.62
CA GLY A 339 -11.38 27.67 7.22
C GLY A 339 -10.83 27.19 5.87
N TYR A 340 -11.32 26.06 5.37
CA TYR A 340 -10.92 25.45 4.10
C TYR A 340 -11.59 26.09 2.87
N GLU A 341 -12.68 26.85 3.07
CA GLU A 341 -13.61 27.22 2.00
C GLU A 341 -12.90 27.96 0.86
N HIS A 342 -12.02 28.90 1.20
CA HIS A 342 -11.27 29.67 0.22
C HIS A 342 -10.31 28.80 -0.62
N GLN A 343 -9.56 27.89 0.03
CA GLN A 343 -8.65 26.98 -0.66
C GLN A 343 -9.42 26.04 -1.60
N LEU A 344 -10.55 25.50 -1.14
CA LEU A 344 -11.36 24.60 -1.96
C LEU A 344 -12.00 25.34 -3.15
N ASP A 345 -12.47 26.56 -2.96
CA ASP A 345 -12.98 27.40 -4.05
C ASP A 345 -11.91 27.65 -5.12
N ASN A 346 -10.69 27.99 -4.71
CA ASN A 346 -9.57 28.19 -5.64
C ASN A 346 -9.21 26.93 -6.43
N VAL A 347 -9.09 25.77 -5.75
CA VAL A 347 -8.87 24.48 -6.41
C VAL A 347 -9.99 24.19 -7.42
N CYS A 348 -11.24 24.46 -7.05
CA CYS A 348 -12.38 24.30 -7.97
C CYS A 348 -12.27 25.22 -9.19
N GLU A 349 -11.85 26.47 -9.04
CA GLU A 349 -11.66 27.40 -10.17
C GLU A 349 -10.53 26.95 -11.10
N ILE A 350 -9.42 26.42 -10.56
CA ILE A 350 -8.36 25.80 -11.36
C ILE A 350 -8.94 24.64 -12.18
N LEU A 351 -9.61 23.68 -11.54
CA LEU A 351 -10.13 22.48 -12.22
C LEU A 351 -11.21 22.81 -13.27
N LYS A 352 -12.06 23.81 -13.03
CA LYS A 352 -13.00 24.32 -14.04
C LYS A 352 -12.29 24.91 -15.26
N SER A 353 -11.15 25.56 -15.04
CA SER A 353 -10.35 26.14 -16.12
C SER A 353 -9.61 25.07 -16.94
N TYR A 354 -9.36 23.89 -16.36
CA TYR A 354 -8.66 22.77 -17.00
C TYR A 354 -9.48 21.46 -17.00
N PRO A 355 -10.60 21.40 -17.74
CA PRO A 355 -11.59 20.30 -17.64
C PRO A 355 -11.08 18.92 -18.12
N LYS A 356 -9.89 18.85 -18.74
CA LYS A 356 -9.26 17.59 -19.14
C LYS A 356 -8.42 16.97 -18.01
N VAL A 357 -8.13 17.73 -16.96
CA VAL A 357 -7.37 17.26 -15.81
C VAL A 357 -8.21 16.27 -15.03
N LYS A 358 -7.62 15.12 -14.70
CA LYS A 358 -8.20 14.14 -13.79
C LYS A 358 -7.38 14.13 -12.52
N ILE A 359 -8.06 14.18 -11.38
CA ILE A 359 -7.42 14.18 -10.07
C ILE A 359 -7.73 12.89 -9.30
N LEU A 360 -6.80 12.52 -8.43
CA LEU A 360 -7.01 11.56 -7.35
C LEU A 360 -7.02 12.33 -6.04
N ILE A 361 -7.96 12.03 -5.16
CA ILE A 361 -8.05 12.67 -3.85
C ILE A 361 -7.72 11.66 -2.78
N GLY A 362 -6.69 12.00 -2.01
CA GLY A 362 -6.21 11.29 -0.84
C GLY A 362 -6.76 11.89 0.44
N ALA A 363 -7.11 11.06 1.42
CA ALA A 363 -7.22 11.53 2.80
C ALA A 363 -6.58 10.55 3.77
N TYR A 364 -6.12 11.10 4.88
CA TYR A 364 -5.29 10.43 5.88
C TYR A 364 -6.04 10.35 7.21
N THR A 365 -5.78 9.29 7.96
CA THR A 365 -6.15 9.14 9.37
C THR A 365 -4.91 8.89 10.18
N ASP A 366 -4.95 9.18 11.48
CA ASP A 366 -3.85 8.77 12.35
C ASP A 366 -3.61 7.25 12.26
N ASN A 367 -2.36 6.84 12.47
CA ASN A 367 -1.95 5.44 12.40
C ASN A 367 -2.31 4.65 13.68
N THR A 368 -3.09 5.24 14.58
CA THR A 368 -3.44 4.67 15.88
C THR A 368 -4.91 4.26 15.94
N GLY A 369 -5.22 2.97 15.88
CA GLY A 369 -6.61 2.51 16.05
C GLY A 369 -6.97 1.30 15.20
N ASP A 370 -8.27 1.15 14.95
CA ASP A 370 -8.82 0.09 14.10
C ASP A 370 -8.64 0.45 12.62
N SER A 371 -7.90 -0.37 11.87
CA SER A 371 -7.58 -0.12 10.46
C SER A 371 -8.79 -0.18 9.51
N VAL A 372 -9.89 -0.88 9.85
CA VAL A 372 -11.14 -0.76 9.06
C VAL A 372 -11.73 0.63 9.28
N ALA A 373 -11.82 1.04 10.54
CA ALA A 373 -12.40 2.32 10.91
C ALA A 373 -11.59 3.46 10.29
N ASN A 374 -10.26 3.32 10.26
CA ASN A 374 -9.35 4.27 9.63
C ASN A 374 -9.48 4.26 8.10
N MET A 375 -9.54 3.09 7.45
CA MET A 375 -9.81 3.02 6.01
C MET A 375 -11.17 3.65 5.65
N LYS A 376 -12.22 3.34 6.42
CA LYS A 376 -13.56 3.93 6.27
C LYS A 376 -13.51 5.44 6.47
N LEU A 377 -12.84 5.90 7.52
CA LEU A 377 -12.73 7.30 7.86
C LEU A 377 -11.92 8.07 6.80
N SER A 378 -10.83 7.52 6.29
CA SER A 378 -10.05 8.08 5.18
C SER A 378 -10.91 8.18 3.91
N LEU A 379 -11.67 7.14 3.56
CA LEU A 379 -12.57 7.20 2.40
C LEU A 379 -13.65 8.28 2.57
N GLU A 380 -14.28 8.35 3.74
CA GLU A 380 -15.30 9.35 4.05
C GLU A 380 -14.75 10.78 4.06
N ARG A 381 -13.50 10.95 4.52
CA ARG A 381 -12.79 12.24 4.47
C ARG A 381 -12.53 12.66 3.02
N ALA A 382 -11.99 11.77 2.20
CA ALA A 382 -11.71 12.08 0.80
C ALA A 382 -12.99 12.38 0.00
N LYS A 383 -14.10 11.66 0.25
CA LYS A 383 -15.43 11.97 -0.31
C LYS A 383 -15.93 13.36 0.12
N LYS A 384 -15.53 13.87 1.28
CA LYS A 384 -16.03 15.13 1.84
C LYS A 384 -15.24 16.36 1.36
N SER A 385 -14.04 16.14 0.83
CA SER A 385 -13.13 17.19 0.34
C SER A 385 -13.47 17.72 -1.06
N ILE A 386 -14.55 17.22 -1.68
CA ILE A 386 -15.12 17.63 -2.97
C ILE A 386 -16.63 17.51 -2.92
#